data_AF-A0A9E3EYL9-F1
#
_entry.id   AF-A0A9E3EYL9-F1
#
_cell.length_a   1.000
_cell.length_b   1.000
_cell.length_c   1.000
_cell.angle_alpha   90.00
_cell.angle_beta   90.00
_cell.angle_gamma   90.00
#
_symmetry.space_group_name_H-M   'P 1'
#
loop_
_entity.id
_entity.type
_entity.pdbx_description
1 polymer ?
#
loop_
_entity_poly.entity_id
_entity_poly.type
_entity_poly.pdbx_seq_one_letter_code
_entity_poly.pdbx_strand_id
1 'polypeptide(L)' 'AHMMGEDAPEIMQGLAIALVMGASKADFDRTIGIHPTSAEEFVTMRVRTRVAGVAQAAE' A
#
# COMPACT_ATOMS: atom_id res chain seq x y z
N ALA A 1 -5.44 2.17 -2.46
CA ALA A 1 -4.59 1.01 -2.82
C ALA A 1 -5.37 0.11 -3.76
N HIS A 2 -4.68 -0.71 -4.56
CA HIS A 2 -5.31 -1.67 -5.47
C HIS A 2 -4.60 -3.01 -5.33
N MET A 3 -5.37 -4.09 -5.30
CA MET A 3 -4.87 -5.46 -5.25
C MET A 3 -5.67 -6.32 -6.22
N MET A 4 -4.99 -7.29 -6.85
CA MET A 4 -5.61 -8.39 -7.58
C MET A 4 -4.95 -9.67 -7.07
N GLY A 5 -5.75 -10.68 -6.75
CA GLY A 5 -5.25 -11.96 -6.23
C GLY A 5 -6.25 -12.63 -5.31
N GLU A 6 -5.88 -13.80 -4.81
CA GLU A 6 -6.56 -14.48 -3.72
C GLU A 6 -6.50 -13.63 -2.45
N ASP A 7 -7.53 -13.71 -1.61
CA ASP A 7 -7.69 -12.97 -0.35
C ASP A 7 -7.63 -11.42 -0.46
N ALA A 8 -7.79 -10.88 -1.66
CA ALA A 8 -7.79 -9.43 -1.87
C ALA A 8 -8.86 -8.70 -1.04
N PRO A 9 -10.12 -9.18 -0.88
CA PRO A 9 -11.10 -8.54 0.00
C PRO A 9 -10.62 -8.42 1.45
N GLU A 10 -10.02 -9.48 1.99
CA GLU A 10 -9.57 -9.60 3.37
C GLU A 10 -8.38 -8.67 3.65
N ILE A 11 -7.39 -8.69 2.76
CA ILE A 11 -6.20 -7.84 2.86
C ILE A 11 -6.57 -6.36 2.71
N MET A 12 -7.41 -6.05 1.72
CA MET A 12 -7.84 -4.66 1.46
C MET A 12 -8.71 -4.09 2.57
N GLN A 13 -9.49 -4.92 3.28
CA GLN A 13 -10.29 -4.48 4.43
C GLN A 13 -9.40 -3.99 5.58
N GLY A 14 -8.35 -4.74 5.93
CA GLY A 14 -7.37 -4.31 6.93
C GLY A 14 -6.60 -3.05 6.50
N LEU A 15 -6.21 -2.99 5.23
CA LEU A 15 -5.51 -1.84 4.65
C LEU A 15 -6.36 -0.56 4.68
N ALA A 16 -7.68 -0.67 4.48
CA ALA A 16 -8.59 0.46 4.53
C ALA A 16 -8.59 1.16 5.90
N ILE A 17 -8.46 0.41 7.00
CA ILE A 17 -8.35 0.98 8.35
C ILE A 17 -7.10 1.86 8.44
N ALA A 18 -5.95 1.37 8.00
CA ALA A 18 -4.71 2.13 8.02
C ALA A 18 -4.82 3.43 7.21
N LEU A 19 -5.46 3.38 6.04
CA LEU A 19 -5.70 4.56 5.21
C LEU A 19 -6.64 5.58 5.88
N VAL A 20 -7.71 5.12 6.53
CA VAL A 20 -8.62 5.98 7.31
C VAL A 20 -7.90 6.65 8.48
N MET A 21 -6.93 5.96 9.09
CA MET A 21 -6.07 6.49 10.15
C MET A 21 -4.96 7.42 9.64
N GLY A 22 -4.87 7.67 8.33
CA GLY A 22 -3.91 8.60 7.73
C GLY A 22 -2.52 8.00 7.47
N ALA A 23 -2.41 6.67 7.34
CA ALA A 23 -1.13 6.02 7.05
C ALA A 23 -0.48 6.57 5.76
N SER A 24 0.79 6.96 5.88
CA SER A 24 1.64 7.44 4.80
C SER A 24 2.53 6.33 4.24
N LYS A 25 3.21 6.56 3.12
CA LYS A 25 4.16 5.58 2.56
C LYS A 25 5.26 5.19 3.56
N ALA A 26 5.71 6.13 4.39
CA ALA A 26 6.70 5.87 5.42
C ALA A 26 6.20 4.88 6.49
N ASP A 27 4.90 4.86 6.77
CA ASP A 27 4.28 3.91 7.69
C ASP A 27 4.26 2.48 7.12
N PHE A 28 4.09 2.35 5.81
CA PHE A 28 4.24 1.05 5.14
C PHE A 28 5.69 0.59 5.12
N ASP A 29 6.65 1.49 4.83
CA ASP A 29 8.08 1.14 4.79
C ASP A 29 8.68 0.74 6.14
N ARG A 30 8.16 1.27 7.24
CA ARG A 30 8.58 0.90 8.60
C ARG A 30 7.91 -0.39 9.11
N THR A 31 6.85 -0.85 8.44
CA THR A 31 6.08 -2.03 8.88
C THR A 31 6.77 -3.30 8.42
N ILE A 32 6.90 -4.28 9.31
CA ILE A 32 7.52 -5.58 9.00
C ILE A 32 6.48 -6.49 8.35
N GLY A 33 6.85 -7.08 7.20
CA GLY A 33 6.02 -8.06 6.51
C GLY A 33 5.92 -9.38 7.29
N ILE A 34 4.76 -10.02 7.19
CA ILE A 34 4.57 -11.41 7.65
C ILE A 34 4.83 -12.33 6.46
N HIS A 35 5.83 -13.20 6.58
CA HIS A 35 6.26 -14.07 5.49
C HIS A 35 5.83 -15.53 5.71
N PRO A 36 5.34 -16.25 4.69
CA PRO A 36 5.06 -15.82 3.31
C PRO A 36 3.60 -15.39 3.11
N THR A 37 3.34 -14.14 2.72
CA THR A 37 1.96 -13.67 2.46
C THR A 37 1.88 -12.70 1.28
N SER A 38 0.76 -12.75 0.52
CA SER A 38 0.49 -11.74 -0.52
C SER A 38 0.41 -10.31 0.04
N ALA A 39 0.08 -10.15 1.33
CA ALA A 39 -0.01 -8.86 1.99
C ALA A 39 1.37 -8.21 2.23
N GLU A 40 2.45 -8.99 2.37
CA GLU A 40 3.79 -8.47 2.67
C GLU A 40 4.34 -7.57 1.55
N GLU A 41 3.85 -7.74 0.33
CA GLU A 41 4.18 -6.90 -0.82
C GLU A 41 3.84 -5.42 -0.56
N PHE A 42 2.75 -5.10 0.15
CA PHE A 42 2.37 -3.71 0.45
C PHE A 42 3.37 -2.97 1.35
N VAL A 43 4.13 -3.70 2.16
CA VAL A 43 5.13 -3.13 3.08
C VAL A 43 6.55 -3.21 2.55
N THR A 44 6.71 -3.70 1.31
CA THR A 44 8.00 -3.81 0.62
C THR A 44 8.04 -3.09 -0.73
N MET A 45 6.95 -2.42 -1.15
CA MET A 45 6.91 -1.61 -2.37
C MET A 45 7.91 -0.44 -2.36
N ARG A 46 8.96 -0.49 -3.19
CA ARG A 46 10.01 0.55 -3.27
C ARG A 46 10.00 1.37 -4.55
N VAL A 47 9.58 0.77 -5.67
CA VAL A 47 9.68 1.38 -7.00
C VAL A 47 8.34 1.98 -7.39
N ARG A 48 8.34 3.27 -7.73
CA ARG A 48 7.17 3.97 -8.27
C ARG A 48 7.03 3.65 -9.75
N THR A 49 5.89 3.11 -10.17
CA THR A 49 5.61 2.79 -11.58
C THR A 49 4.87 3.89 -12.33
N ARG A 50 4.14 4.75 -11.61
CA ARG A 50 3.41 5.90 -12.19
C ARG A 50 3.11 6.98 -11.15
N VAL A 51 2.80 8.17 -11.65
CA VAL A 51 2.18 9.27 -10.90
C VAL A 51 0.71 9.29 -11.28
N ALA A 52 -0.20 9.23 -10.31
CA ALA A 52 -1.63 9.36 -10.56
C ALA A 52 -2.12 10.73 -10.04
N GLY A 53 -2.84 11.50 -10.87
CA GLY A 53 -3.40 12.81 -10.49
C GLY A 53 -2.40 13.97 -10.48
N VAL A 54 -2.91 15.18 -10.18
CA VAL A 54 -2.31 16.53 -10.37
C VAL A 54 -1.07 16.79 -9.49
N ALA A 55 -0.03 15.97 -9.64
CA ALA A 55 1.33 16.29 -9.20
C ALA A 55 2.19 16.82 -10.37
N GLN A 56 1.56 17.25 -11.47
CA GLN A 56 2.18 18.07 -12.52
C GLN A 56 2.04 19.58 -12.26
N ALA A 57 1.34 20.00 -11.19
CA ALA A 57 1.13 21.42 -10.87
C ALA A 57 2.08 21.97 -9.79
N ALA A 58 3.11 21.21 -9.42
CA ALA A 58 4.13 21.62 -8.45
C ALA A 58 5.52 21.32 -9.01
N GLU A 59 5.81 21.93 -10.16
CA GLU A 59 7.15 22.41 -10.51
C GLU A 59 7.10 23.94 -10.48
#